data_AF-A0A183GAI8-F1
#
_entry.id   AF-A0A183GAI8-F1
#
_cell.length_a   1.000
_cell.length_b   1.000
_cell.length_c   1.000
_cell.angle_alpha   90.00
_cell.angle_beta   90.00
_cell.angle_gamma   90.00
#
_symmetry.space_group_name_H-M   'P 1'
#
loop_
_entity.id
_entity.type
_entity.pdbx_description
1 polymer ?
#
loop_
_entity_poly.entity_id
_entity_poly.type
_entity_poly.pdbx_seq_one_letter_code
_entity_poly.pdbx_strand_id
1 'polypeptide(L)'
;MLACEDKGELEREVQAWCSRLAMFGVKLNVKKTEYFTTDVNESGSIKINGTELARPSVFKYLGSAIASDCSLMVEVNSRVSAAWSKWRSLTGVLCDRKVPERLKSKIYKTVVRPVAMYGAECWPATKETESRLSVMETKMLRWMAGVTRLDRI
;
A
#
# COMPACT_ATOMS: atom_id res chain seq x y z
N MET A 1 4.52 -16.23 -2.77
CA MET A 1 3.20 -15.99 -3.38
C MET A 1 3.03 -17.05 -4.46
N LEU A 2 1.93 -17.78 -4.45
CA LEU A 2 1.58 -18.67 -5.57
C LEU A 2 0.75 -17.83 -6.53
N ALA A 3 1.02 -17.96 -7.82
CA ALA A 3 0.33 -17.25 -8.88
C ALA A 3 0.15 -18.21 -10.05
N CYS A 4 -1.07 -18.31 -10.55
CA CYS A 4 -1.44 -19.19 -11.64
C CYS A 4 -2.53 -18.51 -12.47
N GLU A 5 -2.60 -18.85 -13.76
CA GLU A 5 -3.65 -18.36 -14.67
C GLU A 5 -4.97 -19.11 -14.47
N ASP A 6 -4.90 -20.39 -14.09
CA ASP A 6 -6.07 -21.22 -13.82
C ASP A 6 -6.32 -21.35 -12.31
N LYS A 7 -7.55 -21.04 -11.89
CA LYS A 7 -7.96 -21.16 -10.50
C LYS A 7 -7.95 -22.59 -9.98
N GLY A 8 -8.32 -23.56 -10.82
CA GLY A 8 -8.31 -24.97 -10.43
C GLY A 8 -6.88 -25.46 -10.14
N GLU A 9 -5.93 -25.01 -10.95
CA GLU A 9 -4.50 -25.23 -10.73
C GLU A 9 -4.00 -24.54 -9.47
N LEU A 10 -4.36 -23.27 -9.23
CA LEU A 10 -4.00 -22.57 -8.01
C LEU A 10 -4.52 -23.29 -6.75
N GLU A 11 -5.74 -23.81 -6.77
CA GLU A 11 -6.30 -24.60 -5.66
C GLU A 11 -5.50 -25.88 -5.41
N ARG A 12 -5.12 -26.60 -6.47
CA ARG A 12 -4.25 -27.79 -6.37
C ARG A 12 -2.88 -27.44 -5.79
N GLU A 13 -2.25 -26.37 -6.27
CA GLU A 13 -0.94 -25.92 -5.79
C GLU A 13 -0.97 -25.51 -4.33
N VAL A 14 -1.98 -24.73 -3.92
CA VAL A 14 -2.14 -24.28 -2.53
C VAL A 14 -2.35 -25.48 -1.61
N GLN A 15 -3.13 -26.48 -2.03
CA GLN A 15 -3.34 -27.70 -1.27
C GLN A 15 -2.04 -28.54 -1.16
N ALA A 16 -1.31 -28.70 -2.27
CA ALA A 16 -0.01 -29.38 -2.28
C ALA A 16 1.01 -28.65 -1.39
N TRP A 17 1.02 -27.32 -1.41
CA TRP A 17 1.87 -26.50 -0.56
C TRP A 17 1.52 -26.67 0.91
N CYS A 18 0.23 -26.69 1.26
CA CYS A 18 -0.22 -26.95 2.62
C CYS A 18 0.26 -28.31 3.14
N SER A 19 0.12 -29.36 2.34
CA SER A 19 0.63 -30.70 2.68
C SER A 19 2.15 -30.71 2.85
N ARG A 20 2.89 -30.05 1.95
CA ARG A 20 4.35 -29.98 2.03
C ARG A 20 4.84 -29.22 3.26
N LEU A 21 4.21 -28.09 3.60
CA LEU A 21 4.52 -27.37 4.83
C LEU A 21 4.31 -28.24 6.08
N ALA A 22 3.23 -29.02 6.11
CA ALA A 22 2.94 -29.91 7.23
C ALA A 22 4.02 -30.98 7.43
N MET A 23 4.64 -31.48 6.35
CA MET A 23 5.78 -32.42 6.43
C MET A 23 6.99 -31.83 7.16
N PHE A 24 7.16 -30.51 7.13
CA PHE A 24 8.21 -29.79 7.84
C PHE A 24 7.74 -29.21 9.19
N GLY A 25 6.56 -29.61 9.68
CA GLY A 25 6.00 -29.11 10.95
C GLY A 25 5.47 -27.67 10.88
N VAL A 26 5.31 -27.10 9.67
CA VAL A 26 4.76 -25.76 9.47
C VAL A 26 3.28 -25.84 9.11
N LYS A 27 2.44 -25.08 9.81
CA LYS A 27 0.99 -25.03 9.55
C LYS A 27 0.62 -23.71 8.87
N LEU A 28 -0.07 -23.81 7.73
CA LEU A 28 -0.62 -22.65 7.04
C LEU A 28 -1.75 -22.00 7.89
N ASN A 29 -1.70 -20.67 8.03
CA ASN A 29 -2.75 -19.92 8.70
C ASN A 29 -3.83 -19.54 7.69
N VAL A 30 -4.82 -20.43 7.52
CA VAL A 30 -5.93 -20.25 6.57
C VAL A 30 -6.68 -18.93 6.78
N LYS A 31 -6.81 -18.45 8.04
CA LYS A 31 -7.51 -17.18 8.32
C LYS A 31 -6.77 -15.94 7.80
N LYS A 32 -5.45 -16.02 7.62
CA LYS A 32 -4.62 -14.96 7.04
C LYS A 32 -4.34 -15.18 5.55
N THR A 33 -4.71 -16.33 5.00
CA THR A 33 -4.52 -16.65 3.59
C THR A 33 -5.75 -16.18 2.82
N GLU A 34 -5.50 -15.41 1.76
CA GLU A 34 -6.53 -14.84 0.91
C GLU A 34 -6.28 -15.31 -0.53
N TYR A 35 -7.38 -15.46 -1.27
CA TYR A 35 -7.36 -15.68 -2.71
C TYR A 35 -7.57 -14.33 -3.41
N PHE A 36 -6.71 -13.98 -4.37
CA PHE A 36 -6.82 -12.74 -5.11
C PHE A 36 -6.76 -12.99 -6.61
N THR A 37 -7.60 -12.29 -7.36
CA THR A 37 -7.73 -12.38 -8.82
C THR A 37 -8.12 -11.01 -9.37
N THR A 38 -7.65 -10.71 -10.57
CA THR A 38 -8.03 -9.52 -11.33
C THR A 38 -9.19 -9.77 -12.29
N ASP A 39 -9.59 -11.04 -12.47
CA ASP A 39 -10.76 -11.37 -13.26
C ASP A 39 -12.03 -11.14 -12.41
N VAL A 40 -12.74 -10.06 -12.74
CA VAL A 40 -13.96 -9.65 -12.04
C VAL A 40 -15.13 -10.62 -12.31
N ASN A 41 -15.08 -11.36 -13.41
CA ASN A 41 -16.14 -12.29 -13.81
C ASN A 41 -15.91 -13.70 -13.27
N GLU A 42 -14.72 -13.97 -12.74
CA GLU A 42 -14.38 -15.26 -12.18
C GLU A 42 -15.29 -15.60 -10.99
N SER A 43 -15.93 -16.77 -11.06
CA SER A 43 -16.92 -17.20 -10.07
C SER A 43 -16.40 -18.34 -9.18
N GLY A 44 -17.00 -18.49 -8.00
CA GLY A 44 -16.70 -19.52 -7.01
C GLY A 44 -15.56 -19.18 -6.05
N SER A 45 -15.26 -20.12 -5.15
CA SER A 45 -14.26 -20.01 -4.08
C SER A 45 -13.08 -20.96 -4.32
N ILE A 46 -11.94 -20.70 -3.67
CA ILE A 46 -10.84 -21.66 -3.48
C ILE A 46 -10.93 -22.19 -2.05
N LYS A 47 -10.74 -23.49 -1.87
CA LYS A 47 -10.80 -24.14 -0.56
C LYS A 47 -9.45 -24.74 -0.18
N ILE A 48 -9.09 -24.61 1.09
CA ILE A 48 -7.99 -25.36 1.69
C ILE A 48 -8.57 -26.23 2.79
N ASN A 49 -8.41 -27.56 2.68
CA ASN A 49 -8.99 -28.52 3.64
C ASN A 49 -10.49 -28.28 3.92
N GLY A 50 -11.26 -27.93 2.89
CA GLY A 50 -12.69 -27.63 2.99
C GLY A 50 -13.05 -26.23 3.52
N THR A 51 -12.07 -25.43 3.94
CA THR A 51 -12.30 -24.03 4.36
C THR A 51 -12.12 -23.09 3.18
N GLU A 52 -13.11 -22.25 2.92
CA GLU A 52 -13.05 -21.24 1.86
C GLU A 52 -12.09 -20.10 2.20
N LEU A 53 -11.25 -19.73 1.24
CA LEU A 53 -10.39 -18.56 1.35
C LEU A 53 -11.17 -17.28 1.08
N ALA A 54 -10.87 -16.24 1.84
CA ALA A 54 -11.43 -14.92 1.61
C ALA A 54 -10.92 -14.36 0.28
N ARG A 55 -11.83 -13.75 -0.49
CA ARG A 55 -11.52 -13.02 -1.73
C ARG A 55 -11.68 -11.52 -1.51
N PRO A 56 -10.62 -10.77 -1.17
CA PRO A 56 -10.71 -9.33 -0.97
C PRO A 56 -10.73 -8.58 -2.30
N SER A 57 -11.38 -7.42 -2.33
CA SER A 57 -11.29 -6.46 -3.45
C SER A 57 -9.97 -5.69 -3.47
N VAL A 58 -9.29 -5.60 -2.31
CA VAL A 58 -7.96 -5.00 -2.16
C VAL A 58 -7.09 -5.95 -1.36
N PHE A 59 -6.06 -6.48 -2.00
CA PHE A 59 -5.07 -7.35 -1.38
C PHE A 59 -3.85 -6.56 -0.93
N LYS A 60 -3.38 -6.78 0.30
CA LYS A 60 -2.18 -6.13 0.82
C LYS A 60 -0.99 -7.08 0.78
N TYR A 61 0.03 -6.74 0.00
CA TYR A 61 1.26 -7.51 -0.11
C TYR A 61 2.48 -6.63 0.13
N LEU A 62 3.29 -6.99 1.12
CA LEU A 62 4.51 -6.25 1.52
C LEU A 62 4.27 -4.73 1.70
N GLY A 63 3.10 -4.38 2.24
CA GLY A 63 2.67 -3.00 2.48
C GLY A 63 2.00 -2.32 1.29
N SER A 64 2.07 -2.88 0.07
CA SER A 64 1.40 -2.35 -1.12
C SER A 64 -0.01 -2.91 -1.26
N ALA A 65 -0.95 -2.06 -1.66
CA ALA A 65 -2.34 -2.40 -1.92
C ALA A 65 -2.56 -2.67 -3.41
N ILE A 66 -3.11 -3.84 -3.74
CA ILE A 66 -3.41 -4.26 -5.10
C ILE A 66 -4.93 -4.40 -5.20
N ALA A 67 -5.55 -3.64 -6.07
CA ALA A 67 -6.99 -3.67 -6.27
C ALA A 67 -7.37 -4.67 -7.36
N SER A 68 -8.47 -5.39 -7.18
CA SER A 68 -8.95 -6.42 -8.11
C SER A 68 -9.37 -5.84 -9.47
N ASP A 69 -9.74 -4.57 -9.52
CA ASP A 69 -10.04 -3.80 -10.74
C ASP A 69 -8.78 -3.19 -11.38
N CYS A 70 -7.59 -3.56 -10.89
CA CYS A 70 -6.30 -3.01 -11.30
C CYS A 70 -6.17 -1.49 -11.08
N SER A 71 -7.00 -0.89 -10.21
CA SER A 71 -6.93 0.54 -9.91
C SER A 71 -5.69 0.89 -9.08
N LEU A 72 -4.71 1.51 -9.74
CA LEU A 72 -3.52 2.05 -9.10
C LEU A 72 -3.83 3.10 -8.02
N MET A 73 -4.92 3.83 -8.17
CA MET A 73 -5.27 4.91 -7.25
C MET A 73 -5.54 4.42 -5.83
N VAL A 74 -5.90 3.14 -5.66
CA VAL A 74 -6.00 2.52 -4.32
C VAL A 74 -4.63 2.53 -3.63
N GLU A 75 -3.56 2.15 -4.32
CA GLU A 75 -2.21 2.16 -3.78
C GLU A 75 -1.70 3.57 -3.52
N VAL A 76 -1.85 4.46 -4.49
CA VAL A 76 -1.40 5.86 -4.35
C VAL A 76 -2.06 6.53 -3.15
N ASN A 77 -3.37 6.32 -2.97
CA ASN A 77 -4.09 6.85 -1.82
C ASN A 77 -3.64 6.20 -0.51
N SER A 78 -3.30 4.90 -0.51
CA SER A 78 -2.74 4.18 0.63
C SER A 78 -1.43 4.84 1.10
N ARG A 79 -0.53 5.14 0.16
CA ARG A 79 0.76 5.80 0.43
C ARG A 79 0.63 7.24 0.86
N VAL A 80 -0.26 8.00 0.22
CA VAL A 80 -0.57 9.36 0.65
C VAL A 80 -1.08 9.37 2.09
N SER A 81 -1.97 8.43 2.46
CA SER A 81 -2.48 8.30 3.82
C SER A 81 -1.38 7.92 4.83
N ALA A 82 -0.50 6.98 4.47
CA ALA A 82 0.64 6.59 5.29
C ALA A 82 1.62 7.76 5.50
N ALA A 83 1.93 8.51 4.44
CA ALA A 83 2.78 9.70 4.50
C ALA A 83 2.14 10.79 5.38
N TRP A 84 0.83 11.00 5.29
CA TRP A 84 0.10 11.91 6.18
C TRP A 84 0.18 11.48 7.63
N SER A 85 0.01 10.19 7.91
CA SER A 85 0.12 9.66 9.26
C SER A 85 1.54 9.87 9.81
N LYS A 86 2.57 9.63 8.99
CA LYS A 86 3.96 9.88 9.40
C LYS A 86 4.25 11.35 9.60
N TRP A 87 3.80 12.22 8.70
CA TRP A 87 3.95 13.67 8.82
C TRP A 87 3.27 14.20 10.09
N ARG A 88 2.03 13.76 10.39
CA ARG A 88 1.31 14.17 11.60
C ARG A 88 2.03 13.77 12.89
N SER A 89 2.69 12.61 12.91
CA SER A 89 3.49 12.19 14.07
C SER A 89 4.72 13.08 14.33
N LEU A 90 5.12 13.89 13.34
CA LEU A 90 6.31 14.76 13.39
C LEU A 90 5.97 16.25 13.49
N THR A 91 4.70 16.62 13.66
CA THR A 91 4.27 18.03 13.71
C THR A 91 4.96 18.82 14.83
N GLY A 92 5.27 18.17 15.97
CA GLY A 92 6.00 18.80 17.07
C GLY A 92 7.41 19.29 16.68
N VAL A 93 8.00 18.77 15.60
CA VAL A 93 9.29 19.25 15.06
C VAL A 93 9.09 20.02 13.76
N LEU A 94 8.26 19.50 12.85
CA LEU A 94 8.04 20.09 11.53
C LEU A 94 7.30 21.44 11.61
N CYS A 95 6.40 21.62 12.56
CA CYS A 95 5.64 22.85 12.74
C CYS A 95 6.20 23.77 13.84
N ASP A 96 7.26 23.36 14.56
CA ASP A 96 7.90 24.21 15.57
C ASP A 96 8.72 25.32 14.92
N ARG A 97 8.41 26.58 15.25
CA ARG A 97 9.12 27.76 14.74
C ARG A 97 10.56 27.86 15.23
N LYS A 98 10.92 27.20 16.34
CA LYS A 98 12.28 27.19 16.90
C LYS A 98 13.22 26.25 16.13
N VAL A 99 12.67 25.32 15.37
CA VAL A 99 13.47 24.34 14.61
C VAL A 99 13.92 24.97 13.28
N PRO A 100 15.22 24.94 12.95
CA PRO A 100 15.72 25.47 11.69
C PRO A 100 15.07 24.81 10.47
N GLU A 101 14.73 25.61 9.45
CA GLU A 101 14.07 25.13 8.24
C GLU A 101 14.88 24.05 7.51
N ARG A 102 16.21 24.19 7.47
CA ARG A 102 17.11 23.18 6.89
C ARG A 102 16.93 21.80 7.55
N LEU A 103 16.74 21.76 8.87
CA LEU A 103 16.53 20.51 9.60
C LEU A 103 15.15 19.93 9.29
N LYS A 104 14.10 20.76 9.25
CA LYS A 104 12.75 20.32 8.85
C LYS A 104 12.73 19.73 7.45
N SER A 105 13.37 20.40 6.49
CA SER A 105 13.50 19.93 5.11
C SER A 105 14.20 18.57 5.04
N LYS A 106 15.28 18.40 5.81
CA LYS A 106 15.99 17.12 5.91
C LYS A 106 15.07 16.02 6.45
N ILE A 107 14.40 16.26 7.58
CA ILE A 107 13.46 15.30 8.18
C ILE A 107 12.36 14.92 7.20
N TYR A 108 11.76 15.90 6.52
CA TYR A 108 10.73 15.63 5.52
C TYR A 108 11.24 14.71 4.41
N LYS A 109 12.39 15.07 3.80
CA LYS A 109 12.99 14.30 2.69
C LYS A 109 13.42 12.91 3.10
N THR A 110 13.87 12.69 4.33
CA THR A 110 14.40 11.39 4.78
C THR A 110 13.37 10.52 5.48
N VAL A 111 12.29 11.09 6.02
CA VAL A 111 11.33 10.34 6.85
C VAL A 111 9.92 10.32 6.27
N VAL A 112 9.45 11.42 5.69
CA VAL A 112 8.06 11.52 5.19
C VAL A 112 7.99 11.14 3.72
N ARG A 113 8.84 11.75 2.88
CA ARG A 113 8.85 11.52 1.43
C ARG A 113 9.04 10.04 1.07
N PRO A 114 9.95 9.26 1.68
CA PRO A 114 10.12 7.84 1.33
C PRO A 114 8.86 7.00 1.61
N VAL A 115 8.04 7.37 2.61
CA VAL A 115 6.79 6.67 2.91
C VAL A 115 5.77 6.86 1.78
N ALA A 116 5.73 8.05 1.17
CA ALA A 116 4.88 8.32 0.03
C ALA A 116 5.37 7.64 -1.26
N MET A 117 6.69 7.48 -1.41
CA MET A 117 7.32 6.96 -2.63
C MET A 117 7.52 5.44 -2.64
N TYR A 118 7.23 4.74 -1.54
CA TYR A 118 7.40 3.29 -1.50
C TYR A 118 6.49 2.62 -2.54
N GLY A 119 7.08 1.80 -3.41
CA GLY A 119 6.38 1.11 -4.49
C GLY A 119 6.16 1.95 -5.74
N ALA A 120 6.58 3.22 -5.74
CA ALA A 120 6.39 4.13 -6.87
C ALA A 120 7.21 3.75 -8.11
N GLU A 121 8.25 2.94 -7.95
CA GLU A 121 9.03 2.35 -9.06
C GLU A 121 8.18 1.46 -9.98
N CYS A 122 7.05 0.94 -9.50
CA CYS A 122 6.10 0.13 -10.27
C CYS A 122 4.90 0.93 -10.78
N TRP A 123 4.83 2.24 -10.50
CA TRP A 123 3.68 3.06 -10.90
C TRP A 123 3.89 3.63 -12.31
N PRO A 124 2.89 3.58 -13.20
CA PRO A 124 2.89 4.40 -14.39
C PRO A 124 2.90 5.88 -14.02
N ALA A 125 3.79 6.66 -14.65
CA ALA A 125 3.93 8.10 -14.46
C ALA A 125 2.78 8.87 -15.15
N THR A 126 1.57 8.76 -14.59
CA THR A 126 0.39 9.47 -15.10
C THR A 126 0.24 10.84 -14.45
N LYS A 127 -0.40 11.79 -15.14
CA LYS A 127 -0.70 13.11 -14.59
C LYS A 127 -1.53 13.06 -13.30
N GLU A 128 -2.39 12.06 -13.17
CA GLU A 128 -3.21 11.87 -11.98
C GLU A 128 -2.35 11.51 -10.76
N THR A 129 -1.43 10.55 -10.91
CA THR A 129 -0.51 10.16 -9.82
C THR A 129 0.43 11.29 -9.43
N GLU A 130 1.02 11.99 -10.42
CA GLU A 130 1.84 13.18 -10.22
C GLU A 130 1.07 14.26 -9.45
N SER A 131 -0.16 14.57 -9.88
CA SER A 131 -1.01 15.56 -9.24
C SER A 131 -1.33 15.18 -7.80
N ARG A 132 -1.64 13.91 -7.54
CA ARG A 132 -1.98 13.41 -6.20
C ARG A 132 -0.81 13.57 -5.22
N LEU A 133 0.40 13.20 -5.65
CA LEU A 133 1.61 13.36 -4.86
C LEU A 133 1.98 14.84 -4.67
N SER A 134 1.88 15.65 -5.73
CA SER A 134 2.15 17.09 -5.69
C SER A 134 1.22 17.82 -4.73
N VAL A 135 -0.09 17.52 -4.75
CA VAL A 135 -1.07 18.10 -3.82
C VAL A 135 -0.73 17.73 -2.38
N MET A 136 -0.38 16.48 -2.12
CA MET A 136 0.03 16.02 -0.79
C MET A 136 1.28 16.78 -0.31
N GLU A 137 2.35 16.76 -1.10
CA GLU A 137 3.63 17.38 -0.77
C GLU A 137 3.48 18.88 -0.53
N THR A 138 2.83 19.58 -1.46
CA THR A 138 2.62 21.02 -1.34
C THR A 138 1.81 21.38 -0.10
N LYS A 139 0.79 20.60 0.25
CA LYS A 139 -0.01 20.85 1.46
C LYS A 139 0.82 20.65 2.74
N MET A 140 1.62 19.59 2.81
CA MET A 140 2.51 19.33 3.94
C MET A 140 3.58 20.41 4.11
N LEU A 141 4.20 20.86 3.00
CA LEU A 141 5.25 21.88 3.02
C LEU A 141 4.69 23.25 3.38
N ARG A 142 3.53 23.66 2.86
CA ARG A 142 2.87 24.90 3.27
C ARG A 142 2.60 24.94 4.77
N TRP A 143 2.03 23.85 5.32
CA TRP A 143 1.77 23.75 6.76
C TRP A 143 3.04 23.80 7.60
N MET A 144 4.12 23.18 7.12
CA MET A 144 5.44 23.22 7.77
C MET A 144 6.05 24.63 7.78
N ALA A 145 5.84 25.39 6.70
CA ALA A 145 6.26 26.79 6.57
C ALA A 145 5.32 27.77 7.31
N GLY A 146 4.16 27.32 7.79
CA GLY A 146 3.15 28.20 8.37
C GLY A 146 2.44 29.10 7.35
N VAL A 147 2.47 28.72 6.07
CA VAL A 147 1.87 29.45 4.95
C VAL A 147 0.50 28.86 4.63
N THR A 148 -0.46 29.72 4.34
CA THR A 148 -1.82 29.40 3.93
C THR A 148 -2.02 29.61 2.44
N ARG A 149 -3.15 29.14 1.89
CA ARG A 149 -3.50 29.43 0.49
C ARG A 149 -3.84 30.90 0.23
N LEU A 150 -4.09 31.67 1.29
CA LEU A 150 -4.42 33.10 1.19
C LEU A 150 -3.19 33.96 0.94
N ASP A 151 -2.00 33.46 1.27
CA ASP A 151 -0.74 34.18 1.10
C ASP A 151 -0.33 34.31 -0.38
N ARG A 152 -1.04 33.64 -1.30
CA ARG A 152 -0.87 33.72 -2.77
C ARG A 152 0.59 33.58 -3.24
N ILE A 153 1.34 32.70 -2.57
CA ILE A 153 2.72 32.32 -2.90
C ILE A 153 2.73 31.15 -3.90
#